data_AF-A0A7W3YTH7-F1
#
_entry.id   AF-A0A7W3YTH7-F1
#
_cell.length_a   1.000
_cell.length_b   1.000
_cell.length_c   1.000
_cell.angle_alpha   90.00
_cell.angle_beta   90.00
_cell.angle_gamma   90.00
#
_symmetry.space_group_name_H-M   'P 1'
#
loop_
_entity.id
_entity.type
_entity.pdbx_description
1 polymer ?
#
loop_
_entity_poly.entity_id
_entity_poly.type
_entity_poly.pdbx_seq_one_letter_code
_entity_poly.pdbx_strand_id
1 'polypeptide(L)'
;MLCFESLPARRWWLAAAGVLLLAACSRSEPALQGAATEPAAAVRQLADYLQQGDLAGFARAAVPAEQHAALAQAWAEGDSLWPLTGLPLDEHLPDLLATLAADNAQADLQRVFKAQFEGQAANLRQTAHSLGMFGAQYVSHQGDYSPLQREHYRQLVLGLSRWASQAPLSDPALAQANIAALTAAAQASGLDGTAALQAAGMEPALQQLAPVQQALLDVLASYGLDLRQSLAELQVGLLQEDGDQALVQVQYPLAGETVSFQAQMRRVDGRWYMQQNLEDAQKALAAAANARQQRQLEGNAPAPAAAQDAQMASAP
;
A
#
# COMPACT_ATOMS: atom_id res chain seq x y z
N MET A 1 -53.28 8.62 -61.20
CA MET A 1 -53.89 7.28 -61.06
C MET A 1 -52.77 6.32 -60.73
N LEU A 2 -52.91 5.52 -59.67
CA LEU A 2 -51.99 4.47 -59.17
C LEU A 2 -50.72 5.00 -58.44
N CYS A 3 -50.23 4.48 -57.32
CA CYS A 3 -50.69 3.50 -56.33
C CYS A 3 -49.88 3.74 -55.05
N PHE A 4 -50.54 3.80 -53.89
CA PHE A 4 -49.93 3.85 -52.57
C PHE A 4 -49.76 2.41 -52.09
N GLU A 5 -48.53 1.88 -52.01
CA GLU A 5 -48.26 0.62 -51.31
C GLU A 5 -47.91 0.92 -49.85
N SER A 6 -48.78 0.43 -48.97
CA SER A 6 -48.66 0.43 -47.52
C SER A 6 -47.59 -0.56 -47.06
N LEU A 7 -46.50 -0.07 -46.49
CA LEU A 7 -45.53 -0.89 -45.74
C LEU A 7 -46.01 -1.04 -44.28
N PRO A 8 -45.95 -2.25 -43.69
CA PRO A 8 -46.61 -2.57 -42.43
C PRO A 8 -45.88 -1.97 -41.22
N ALA A 9 -46.62 -1.20 -40.42
CA ALA A 9 -46.22 -0.57 -39.15
C ALA A 9 -45.83 -1.53 -38.00
N ARG A 10 -45.54 -2.79 -38.31
CA ARG A 10 -45.33 -3.89 -37.34
C ARG A 10 -43.86 -4.30 -37.18
N ARG A 11 -42.91 -3.49 -37.68
CA ARG A 11 -41.46 -3.69 -37.50
C ARG A 11 -40.76 -2.64 -36.61
N TRP A 12 -41.47 -1.57 -36.23
CA TRP A 12 -40.90 -0.50 -35.41
C TRP A 12 -41.00 -0.76 -33.90
N TRP A 13 -41.81 -1.73 -33.47
CA TRP A 13 -41.94 -2.08 -32.04
C TRP A 13 -40.83 -3.02 -31.53
N LEU A 14 -40.12 -3.74 -32.41
CA LEU A 14 -39.01 -4.60 -32.01
C LEU A 14 -37.67 -3.87 -31.91
N ALA A 15 -37.52 -2.70 -32.56
CA ALA A 15 -36.32 -1.88 -32.44
C ALA A 15 -36.30 -1.04 -31.14
N ALA A 16 -37.46 -0.63 -30.62
CA ALA A 16 -37.56 0.13 -29.37
C ALA A 16 -37.35 -0.74 -28.10
N ALA A 17 -37.64 -2.04 -28.17
CA ALA A 17 -37.43 -2.96 -27.05
C ALA A 17 -35.95 -3.41 -26.88
N GLY A 18 -35.13 -3.31 -27.94
CA GLY A 18 -33.71 -3.68 -27.88
C GLY A 18 -32.81 -2.64 -27.19
N VAL A 19 -33.20 -1.37 -27.21
CA VAL A 19 -32.38 -0.28 -26.62
C VAL A 19 -32.58 -0.16 -25.09
N LEU A 20 -33.74 -0.58 -24.55
CA LEU A 20 -34.01 -0.53 -23.11
C LEU A 20 -33.35 -1.67 -22.31
N LEU A 21 -32.89 -2.74 -22.97
CA LEU A 21 -32.19 -3.85 -22.29
C LEU A 21 -30.69 -3.64 -22.12
N LEU A 22 -30.08 -2.67 -22.82
CA LEU A 22 -28.64 -2.35 -22.68
C LEU A 22 -28.35 -1.32 -21.58
N ALA A 23 -29.37 -0.59 -21.09
CA ALA A 23 -29.20 0.35 -19.98
C ALA A 23 -29.33 -0.31 -18.58
N ALA A 24 -29.60 -1.62 -18.52
CA ALA A 24 -29.90 -2.34 -17.28
C ALA A 24 -28.74 -3.19 -16.72
N CYS A 25 -27.56 -3.20 -17.35
CA CYS A 25 -26.46 -4.10 -16.97
C CYS A 25 -25.28 -3.45 -16.23
N SER A 26 -25.37 -2.18 -15.83
CA SER A 26 -24.42 -1.60 -14.87
C SER A 26 -25.18 -1.01 -13.69
N ARG A 27 -25.62 -1.88 -12.78
CA ARG A 27 -26.13 -1.43 -11.48
C ARG A 27 -24.92 -0.99 -10.65
N SER A 28 -24.44 0.23 -10.91
CA SER A 28 -23.51 0.90 -10.01
C SER A 28 -24.21 1.03 -8.66
N GLU A 29 -23.55 0.57 -7.59
CA GLU A 29 -24.09 0.75 -6.25
C GLU A 29 -24.29 2.25 -5.98
N PRO A 30 -25.38 2.62 -5.28
CA PRO A 30 -25.60 4.01 -4.94
C PRO A 30 -24.47 4.50 -4.02
N ALA A 31 -23.86 5.63 -4.39
CA ALA A 31 -22.78 6.21 -3.61
C ALA A 31 -23.20 6.49 -2.16
N LEU A 32 -22.25 6.36 -1.24
CA LEU A 32 -22.46 6.65 0.18
C LEU A 32 -22.89 8.10 0.40
N GLN A 33 -23.64 8.34 1.48
CA GLN A 33 -24.04 9.69 1.87
C GLN A 33 -22.82 10.58 2.10
N GLY A 34 -22.90 11.82 1.63
CA GLY A 34 -21.77 12.75 1.72
C GLY A 34 -20.58 12.38 0.83
N ALA A 35 -20.73 11.51 -0.17
CA ALA A 35 -19.63 11.18 -1.06
C ALA A 35 -19.03 12.41 -1.78
N ALA A 36 -19.82 13.44 -2.07
CA ALA A 36 -19.35 14.65 -2.73
C ALA A 36 -18.66 15.66 -1.79
N THR A 37 -18.50 15.38 -0.50
CA THR A 37 -17.85 16.32 0.43
C THR A 37 -16.33 16.33 0.28
N GLU A 38 -15.69 17.42 0.71
CA GLU A 38 -14.23 17.57 0.64
C GLU A 38 -13.45 16.51 1.44
N PRO A 39 -13.84 16.13 2.68
CA PRO A 39 -13.18 15.02 3.39
C PRO A 39 -13.23 13.70 2.61
N ALA A 40 -14.38 13.40 1.99
CA ALA A 40 -14.54 12.18 1.20
C ALA A 40 -13.70 12.23 -0.09
N ALA A 41 -13.61 13.40 -0.73
CA ALA A 41 -12.77 13.62 -1.91
C ALA A 41 -11.28 13.46 -1.60
N ALA A 42 -10.80 13.92 -0.45
CA ALA A 42 -9.40 13.78 -0.05
C ALA A 42 -8.98 12.30 0.09
N VAL A 43 -9.84 11.44 0.65
CA VAL A 43 -9.55 10.00 0.74
C VAL A 43 -9.51 9.35 -0.64
N ARG A 44 -10.46 9.68 -1.53
CA ARG A 44 -10.46 9.16 -2.91
C ARG A 44 -9.22 9.60 -3.69
N GLN A 45 -8.78 10.84 -3.53
CA GLN A 45 -7.57 11.32 -4.18
C GLN A 45 -6.33 10.50 -3.77
N LEU A 46 -6.23 10.12 -2.48
CA LEU A 46 -5.14 9.24 -2.03
C LEU A 46 -5.24 7.84 -2.65
N ALA A 47 -6.45 7.29 -2.76
CA ALA A 47 -6.69 6.01 -3.43
C ALA A 47 -6.31 6.06 -4.92
N ASP A 48 -6.64 7.14 -5.62
CA ASP A 48 -6.32 7.34 -7.03
C ASP A 48 -4.80 7.34 -7.29
N TYR A 49 -4.03 8.00 -6.43
CA TYR A 49 -2.56 7.96 -6.54
C TYR A 49 -2.01 6.54 -6.38
N LEU A 50 -2.51 5.79 -5.39
CA LEU A 50 -2.08 4.40 -5.19
C LEU A 50 -2.51 3.49 -6.34
N GLN A 51 -3.70 3.71 -6.91
CA GLN A 51 -4.20 2.95 -8.06
C GLN A 51 -3.32 3.16 -9.29
N GLN A 52 -2.90 4.41 -9.53
CA GLN A 52 -2.06 4.81 -10.66
C GLN A 52 -0.57 4.54 -10.42
N GLY A 53 -0.21 4.12 -9.21
CA GLY A 53 1.16 3.88 -8.78
C GLY A 53 2.01 5.14 -8.64
N ASP A 54 1.36 6.29 -8.40
CA ASP A 54 2.03 7.57 -8.16
C ASP A 54 2.33 7.73 -6.66
N LEU A 55 3.37 7.03 -6.20
CA LEU A 55 3.82 7.08 -4.81
C LEU A 55 4.25 8.50 -4.38
N ALA A 56 4.86 9.27 -5.30
CA ALA A 56 5.26 10.64 -5.03
C ALA A 56 4.04 11.58 -4.91
N GLY A 57 3.01 11.39 -5.73
CA GLY A 57 1.72 12.06 -5.62
C GLY A 57 1.01 11.73 -4.31
N PHE A 58 1.00 10.45 -3.93
CA PHE A 58 0.48 10.02 -2.62
C PHE A 58 1.21 10.73 -1.48
N ALA A 59 2.55 10.72 -1.46
CA ALA A 59 3.35 11.36 -0.42
C ALA A 59 3.03 12.85 -0.28
N ARG A 60 2.96 13.59 -1.40
CA ARG A 60 2.62 15.03 -1.43
C ARG A 60 1.19 15.32 -0.97
N ALA A 61 0.26 14.39 -1.18
CA ALA A 61 -1.14 14.56 -0.81
C ALA A 61 -1.44 14.09 0.62
N ALA A 62 -0.64 13.19 1.18
CA ALA A 62 -0.88 12.57 2.48
C ALA A 62 -0.67 13.52 3.66
N VAL A 63 0.14 14.58 3.51
CA VAL A 63 0.54 15.50 4.59
C VAL A 63 0.62 16.96 4.11
N PRO A 64 0.58 17.95 5.02
CA PRO A 64 0.85 19.35 4.71
C PRO A 64 2.23 19.55 4.07
N ALA A 65 2.36 20.59 3.23
CA ALA A 65 3.57 20.85 2.46
C ALA A 65 4.82 21.04 3.34
N GLU A 66 4.68 21.68 4.51
CA GLU A 66 5.78 21.85 5.47
C GLU A 66 6.24 20.50 6.05
N GLN A 67 5.30 19.62 6.43
CA GLN A 67 5.62 18.28 6.92
C GLN A 67 6.26 17.43 5.81
N HIS A 68 5.76 17.53 4.57
CA HIS A 68 6.37 16.86 3.43
C HIS A 68 7.83 17.29 3.22
N ALA A 69 8.12 18.60 3.30
CA ALA A 69 9.48 19.12 3.18
C ALA A 69 10.38 18.63 4.32
N ALA A 70 9.88 18.61 5.56
CA ALA A 70 10.62 18.08 6.70
C ALA A 70 10.92 16.57 6.57
N LEU A 71 9.98 15.79 6.02
CA LEU A 71 10.17 14.36 5.76
C LEU A 71 11.19 14.12 4.64
N ALA A 72 11.14 14.93 3.57
CA ALA A 72 12.14 14.90 2.51
C ALA A 72 13.55 15.20 3.05
N GLN A 73 13.68 16.14 3.97
CA GLN A 73 14.94 16.44 4.65
C GLN A 73 15.39 15.27 5.54
N ALA A 74 14.49 14.71 6.36
CA ALA A 74 14.80 13.55 7.19
C ALA A 74 15.25 12.34 6.36
N TRP A 75 14.68 12.16 5.17
CA TRP A 75 15.13 11.16 4.20
C TRP A 75 16.54 11.42 3.72
N ALA A 76 16.85 12.65 3.29
CA ALA A 76 18.18 13.02 2.82
C ALA A 76 19.26 12.89 3.91
N GLU A 77 18.88 13.05 5.17
CA GLU A 77 19.76 12.88 6.34
C GLU A 77 19.92 11.41 6.77
N GLY A 78 19.20 10.49 6.14
CA GLY A 78 19.21 9.05 6.41
C GLY A 78 18.39 8.64 7.63
N ASP A 79 17.57 9.53 8.18
CA ASP A 79 16.82 9.34 9.42
C ASP A 79 15.37 8.88 9.21
N SER A 80 14.91 8.82 7.96
CA SER A 80 13.56 8.35 7.62
C SER A 80 13.51 7.76 6.21
N LEU A 81 12.59 6.83 5.99
CA LEU A 81 12.18 6.38 4.66
C LEU A 81 10.67 6.59 4.45
N TRP A 82 10.05 7.54 5.14
CA TRP A 82 8.63 7.85 4.94
C TRP A 82 8.36 8.28 3.49
N PRO A 83 7.29 7.82 2.82
CA PRO A 83 6.16 7.08 3.36
C PRO A 83 6.33 5.55 3.36
N LEU A 84 7.49 5.01 2.97
CA LEU A 84 7.72 3.56 2.91
C LEU A 84 7.62 2.92 4.30
N THR A 85 8.01 3.64 5.37
CA THR A 85 7.85 3.21 6.76
C THR A 85 6.38 3.13 7.24
N GLY A 86 5.43 3.53 6.40
CA GLY A 86 3.99 3.35 6.65
C GLY A 86 3.40 2.11 5.99
N LEU A 87 4.21 1.36 5.22
CA LEU A 87 3.77 0.15 4.53
C LEU A 87 3.79 -1.06 5.47
N PRO A 88 2.92 -2.06 5.25
CA PRO A 88 3.11 -3.37 5.87
C PRO A 88 4.47 -3.94 5.49
N LEU A 89 5.19 -4.51 6.48
CA LEU A 89 6.53 -5.12 6.29
C LEU A 89 7.59 -4.11 5.79
N ASP A 90 7.45 -2.84 6.15
CA ASP A 90 8.39 -1.77 5.81
C ASP A 90 9.84 -2.09 6.20
N GLU A 91 10.06 -2.71 7.36
CA GLU A 91 11.38 -3.13 7.83
C GLU A 91 12.10 -4.09 6.87
N HIS A 92 11.35 -4.85 6.06
CA HIS A 92 11.89 -5.82 5.11
C HIS A 92 11.97 -5.28 3.68
N LEU A 93 11.37 -4.14 3.38
CA LEU A 93 11.32 -3.61 2.02
C LEU A 93 12.71 -3.42 1.41
N PRO A 94 13.72 -2.83 2.10
CA PRO A 94 15.05 -2.70 1.54
C PRO A 94 15.69 -4.03 1.14
N ASP A 95 15.58 -5.05 1.99
CA ASP A 95 16.16 -6.38 1.74
C ASP A 95 15.43 -7.12 0.61
N LEU A 96 14.11 -6.94 0.51
CA LEU A 96 13.30 -7.47 -0.59
C LEU A 96 13.72 -6.85 -1.92
N LEU A 97 13.90 -5.53 -1.97
CA LEU A 97 14.40 -4.84 -3.16
C LEU A 97 15.80 -5.32 -3.55
N ALA A 98 16.72 -5.43 -2.59
CA ALA A 98 18.05 -5.98 -2.81
C ALA A 98 18.00 -7.40 -3.42
N THR A 99 17.14 -8.26 -2.86
CA THR A 99 16.96 -9.64 -3.31
C THR A 99 16.41 -9.70 -4.73
N LEU A 100 15.42 -8.86 -5.07
CA LEU A 100 14.80 -8.82 -6.39
C LEU A 100 15.73 -8.19 -7.44
N ALA A 101 16.55 -7.22 -7.04
CA ALA A 101 17.45 -6.48 -7.93
C ALA A 101 18.77 -7.23 -8.23
N ALA A 102 19.11 -8.29 -7.50
CA ALA A 102 20.35 -9.04 -7.73
C ALA A 102 20.43 -9.66 -9.14
N ASP A 103 21.65 -9.78 -9.69
CA ASP A 103 21.89 -10.25 -11.06
C ASP A 103 21.25 -11.60 -11.40
N ASN A 104 21.25 -12.53 -10.43
CA ASN A 104 20.71 -13.89 -10.60
C ASN A 104 19.35 -14.09 -9.88
N ALA A 105 18.71 -13.01 -9.41
CA ALA A 105 17.50 -13.06 -8.61
C ALA A 105 16.40 -13.94 -9.23
N GLN A 106 16.16 -13.78 -10.53
CA GLN A 106 15.13 -14.55 -11.24
C GLN A 106 15.37 -16.06 -11.14
N ALA A 107 16.60 -16.51 -11.44
CA ALA A 107 16.95 -17.93 -11.43
C ALA A 107 16.94 -18.51 -10.01
N ASP A 108 17.40 -17.73 -9.03
CA ASP A 108 17.47 -18.16 -7.64
C ASP A 108 16.08 -18.27 -7.00
N LEU A 109 15.22 -17.28 -7.20
CA LEU A 109 13.84 -17.29 -6.74
C LEU A 109 13.02 -18.41 -7.41
N GLN A 110 13.23 -18.65 -8.71
CA GLN A 110 12.60 -19.79 -9.39
C GLN A 110 13.03 -21.12 -8.79
N ARG A 111 14.32 -21.28 -8.44
CA ARG A 111 14.81 -22.51 -7.79
C ARG A 111 14.19 -22.70 -6.41
N VAL A 112 14.12 -21.63 -5.62
CA VAL A 112 13.47 -21.61 -4.31
C VAL A 112 11.99 -22.00 -4.44
N PHE A 113 11.30 -21.42 -5.42
CA PHE A 113 9.89 -21.74 -5.68
C PHE A 113 9.67 -23.22 -6.00
N LYS A 114 10.45 -23.79 -6.93
CA LYS A 114 10.37 -25.20 -7.30
C LYS A 114 10.61 -26.12 -6.10
N ALA A 115 11.56 -25.77 -5.24
CA ALA A 115 11.91 -26.58 -4.08
C ALA A 115 10.86 -26.53 -2.96
N GLN A 116 10.19 -25.39 -2.76
CA GLN A 116 9.37 -25.16 -1.56
C GLN A 116 7.86 -25.04 -1.82
N PHE A 117 7.45 -24.66 -3.03
CA PHE A 117 6.07 -24.26 -3.30
C PHE A 117 5.41 -24.98 -4.48
N GLU A 118 6.17 -25.37 -5.51
CA GLU A 118 5.60 -26.06 -6.67
C GLU A 118 4.89 -27.36 -6.25
N GLY A 119 3.63 -27.52 -6.66
CA GLY A 119 2.80 -28.68 -6.32
C GLY A 119 2.33 -28.74 -4.85
N GLN A 120 2.72 -27.79 -3.99
CA GLN A 120 2.39 -27.76 -2.55
C GLN A 120 1.04 -27.08 -2.24
N ALA A 121 0.09 -27.09 -3.19
CA ALA A 121 -1.17 -26.37 -3.10
C ALA A 121 -1.95 -26.65 -1.80
N ALA A 122 -2.00 -27.91 -1.35
CA ALA A 122 -2.71 -28.26 -0.11
C ALA A 122 -2.06 -27.64 1.13
N ASN A 123 -0.73 -27.69 1.22
CA ASN A 123 0.03 -27.12 2.33
C ASN A 123 -0.10 -25.59 2.37
N LEU A 124 0.02 -24.93 1.21
CA LEU A 124 -0.15 -23.47 1.12
C LEU A 124 -1.53 -23.01 1.58
N ARG A 125 -2.59 -23.73 1.16
CA ARG A 125 -3.96 -23.43 1.60
C ARG A 125 -4.14 -23.59 3.11
N GLN A 126 -3.59 -24.66 3.68
CA GLN A 126 -3.64 -24.89 5.12
C GLN A 126 -2.88 -23.81 5.89
N THR A 127 -1.68 -23.44 5.44
CA THR A 127 -0.87 -22.38 6.02
C THR A 127 -1.60 -21.04 5.97
N ALA A 128 -2.19 -20.68 4.82
CA ALA A 128 -2.97 -19.46 4.66
C ALA A 128 -4.14 -19.41 5.65
N HIS A 129 -4.86 -20.52 5.81
CA HIS A 129 -5.97 -20.62 6.78
C HIS A 129 -5.49 -20.46 8.23
N SER A 130 -4.43 -21.18 8.61
CA SER A 130 -3.86 -21.14 9.96
C SER A 130 -3.32 -19.74 10.31
N LEU A 131 -2.60 -19.10 9.39
CA LEU A 131 -2.10 -17.72 9.55
C LEU A 131 -3.26 -16.72 9.65
N GLY A 132 -4.33 -16.89 8.88
CA GLY A 132 -5.51 -16.05 8.98
C GLY A 132 -6.19 -16.13 10.33
N MET A 133 -6.39 -17.34 10.85
CA MET A 133 -6.98 -17.55 12.17
C MET A 133 -6.10 -16.98 13.28
N PHE A 134 -4.78 -17.23 13.23
CA PHE A 134 -3.84 -16.68 14.20
C PHE A 134 -3.79 -15.14 14.13
N GLY A 135 -3.66 -14.57 12.93
CA GLY A 135 -3.57 -13.13 12.74
C GLY A 135 -4.84 -12.40 13.18
N ALA A 136 -6.02 -12.95 12.88
CA ALA A 136 -7.29 -12.39 13.34
C ALA A 136 -7.38 -12.40 14.87
N GLN A 137 -6.97 -13.49 15.52
CA GLN A 137 -6.90 -13.59 16.99
C GLN A 137 -5.88 -12.60 17.58
N TYR A 138 -4.72 -12.46 16.97
CA TYR A 138 -3.70 -11.51 17.38
C TYR A 138 -4.24 -10.08 17.33
N VAL A 139 -4.79 -9.63 16.20
CA VAL A 139 -5.40 -8.30 16.08
C VAL A 139 -6.54 -8.12 17.09
N SER A 140 -7.36 -9.14 17.32
CA SER A 140 -8.47 -9.08 18.27
C SER A 140 -8.02 -8.93 19.74
N HIS A 141 -6.83 -9.42 20.12
CA HIS A 141 -6.43 -9.51 21.52
C HIS A 141 -5.11 -8.82 21.90
N GLN A 142 -4.25 -8.51 20.93
CA GLN A 142 -2.90 -8.00 21.10
C GLN A 142 -2.68 -6.74 20.26
N GLY A 143 -1.71 -5.92 20.67
CA GLY A 143 -1.33 -4.68 19.97
C GLY A 143 -2.12 -3.45 20.38
N ASP A 144 -1.50 -2.28 20.18
CA ASP A 144 -2.04 -0.96 20.53
C ASP A 144 -2.95 -0.41 19.42
N TYR A 145 -3.94 -1.21 19.01
CA TYR A 145 -4.93 -0.79 18.01
C TYR A 145 -6.13 -0.12 18.66
N SER A 146 -6.55 1.02 18.09
CA SER A 146 -7.86 1.60 18.43
C SER A 146 -9.01 0.63 18.04
N PRO A 147 -10.20 0.75 18.64
CA PRO A 147 -11.33 -0.11 18.28
C PRO A 147 -11.68 -0.08 16.79
N LEU A 148 -11.58 1.09 16.14
CA LEU A 148 -11.83 1.27 14.71
C LEU A 148 -10.77 0.55 13.85
N GLN A 149 -9.49 0.67 14.21
CA GLN A 149 -8.40 -0.01 13.51
C GLN A 149 -8.48 -1.53 13.67
N ARG A 150 -8.82 -1.99 14.87
CA ARG A 150 -8.89 -3.41 15.20
C ARG A 150 -9.87 -4.16 14.30
N GLU A 151 -11.05 -3.61 14.11
CA GLU A 151 -12.08 -4.25 13.28
C GLU A 151 -11.68 -4.26 11.80
N HIS A 152 -11.12 -3.16 11.29
CA HIS A 152 -10.61 -3.08 9.92
C HIS A 152 -9.47 -4.09 9.66
N TYR A 153 -8.46 -4.14 10.52
CA TYR A 153 -7.34 -5.07 10.35
C TYR A 153 -7.76 -6.53 10.47
N ARG A 154 -8.75 -6.83 11.32
CA ARG A 154 -9.34 -8.17 11.40
C ARG A 154 -10.02 -8.56 10.08
N GLN A 155 -10.78 -7.67 9.46
CA GLN A 155 -11.39 -7.91 8.14
C GLN A 155 -10.33 -8.13 7.06
N LEU A 156 -9.27 -7.32 7.07
CA LEU A 156 -8.15 -7.48 6.14
C LEU A 156 -7.47 -8.84 6.26
N VAL A 157 -7.10 -9.25 7.48
CA VAL A 157 -6.43 -10.54 7.71
C VAL A 157 -7.29 -11.71 7.23
N LEU A 158 -8.60 -11.68 7.51
CA LEU A 158 -9.52 -12.73 7.07
C LEU A 158 -9.70 -12.74 5.56
N GLY A 159 -9.85 -11.56 4.93
CA GLY A 159 -9.97 -11.42 3.49
C GLY A 159 -8.74 -11.94 2.75
N LEU A 160 -7.54 -11.54 3.19
CA LEU A 160 -6.28 -11.98 2.59
C LEU A 160 -6.02 -13.47 2.82
N SER A 161 -6.33 -14.00 4.01
CA SER A 161 -6.23 -15.44 4.27
C SER A 161 -7.15 -16.25 3.37
N ARG A 162 -8.38 -15.79 3.17
CA ARG A 162 -9.34 -16.43 2.27
C ARG A 162 -8.84 -16.42 0.84
N TRP A 163 -8.38 -15.26 0.35
CA TRP A 163 -7.76 -15.16 -0.98
C TRP A 163 -6.59 -16.14 -1.13
N ALA A 164 -5.62 -16.10 -0.21
CA ALA A 164 -4.44 -16.97 -0.27
C ALA A 164 -4.78 -18.47 -0.21
N SER A 165 -5.89 -18.84 0.45
CA SER A 165 -6.39 -20.22 0.48
C SER A 165 -7.04 -20.69 -0.85
N GLN A 166 -7.25 -19.78 -1.79
CA GLN A 166 -7.88 -20.05 -3.09
C GLN A 166 -6.94 -19.73 -4.26
N ALA A 167 -6.04 -18.79 -4.07
CA ALA A 167 -5.08 -18.36 -5.08
C ALA A 167 -4.19 -19.53 -5.54
N PRO A 168 -3.87 -19.62 -6.85
CA PRO A 168 -3.00 -20.66 -7.40
C PRO A 168 -1.52 -20.41 -7.07
N LEU A 169 -1.18 -20.21 -5.79
CA LEU A 169 0.15 -19.80 -5.32
C LEU A 169 1.26 -20.83 -5.64
N SER A 170 0.90 -22.09 -5.89
CA SER A 170 1.85 -23.15 -6.30
C SER A 170 1.92 -23.36 -7.81
N ASP A 171 1.26 -22.52 -8.62
CA ASP A 171 1.27 -22.64 -10.08
C ASP A 171 2.64 -22.23 -10.65
N PRO A 172 3.35 -23.14 -11.35
CA PRO A 172 4.70 -22.87 -11.83
C PRO A 172 4.75 -21.86 -12.99
N ALA A 173 3.71 -21.77 -13.82
CA ALA A 173 3.68 -20.85 -14.93
C ALA A 173 3.47 -19.41 -14.45
N LEU A 174 2.54 -19.21 -13.51
CA LEU A 174 2.33 -17.92 -12.86
C LEU A 174 3.58 -17.50 -12.08
N ALA A 175 4.18 -18.40 -11.30
CA ALA A 175 5.38 -18.10 -10.55
C ALA A 175 6.55 -17.70 -11.47
N GLN A 176 6.78 -18.43 -12.56
CA GLN A 176 7.83 -18.10 -13.52
C GLN A 176 7.66 -16.69 -14.11
N ALA A 177 6.45 -16.36 -14.56
CA ALA A 177 6.13 -15.05 -15.14
C ALA A 177 6.25 -13.92 -14.11
N ASN A 178 5.69 -14.12 -12.92
CA ASN A 178 5.63 -13.10 -11.88
C ASN A 178 6.99 -12.83 -11.24
N ILE A 179 7.82 -13.87 -11.03
CA ILE A 179 9.21 -13.68 -10.58
C ILE A 179 10.00 -12.88 -11.62
N ALA A 180 9.86 -13.22 -12.91
CA ALA A 180 10.53 -12.46 -13.98
C ALA A 180 10.08 -10.99 -14.00
N ALA A 181 8.78 -10.72 -13.87
CA ALA A 181 8.26 -9.35 -13.85
C ALA A 181 8.77 -8.53 -12.65
N LEU A 182 8.74 -9.10 -11.44
CA LEU A 182 9.19 -8.40 -10.22
C LEU A 182 10.70 -8.13 -10.24
N THR A 183 11.50 -9.11 -10.64
CA THR A 183 12.96 -8.93 -10.72
C THR A 183 13.35 -7.91 -11.79
N ALA A 184 12.71 -7.95 -12.96
CA ALA A 184 12.93 -6.94 -14.00
C ALA A 184 12.56 -5.52 -13.53
N ALA A 185 11.43 -5.37 -12.83
CA ALA A 185 11.00 -4.07 -12.31
C ALA A 185 11.96 -3.56 -11.21
N ALA A 186 12.39 -4.42 -10.29
CA ALA A 186 13.34 -4.06 -9.24
C ALA A 186 14.70 -3.66 -9.82
N GLN A 187 15.24 -4.43 -10.77
CA GLN A 187 16.48 -4.10 -11.48
C GLN A 187 16.37 -2.76 -12.22
N ALA A 188 15.26 -2.52 -12.91
CA ALA A 188 15.02 -1.28 -13.63
C ALA A 188 14.89 -0.05 -12.70
N SER A 189 14.43 -0.24 -11.46
CA SER A 189 14.36 0.85 -10.47
C SER A 189 15.74 1.38 -10.06
N GLY A 190 16.78 0.54 -10.11
CA GLY A 190 18.11 0.86 -9.59
C GLY A 190 18.17 1.00 -8.07
N LEU A 191 17.12 0.59 -7.35
CA LEU A 191 17.02 0.67 -5.89
C LEU A 191 17.23 -0.73 -5.29
N ASP A 192 18.40 -0.97 -4.73
CA ASP A 192 18.83 -2.27 -4.21
C ASP A 192 19.02 -2.30 -2.68
N GLY A 193 18.37 -1.36 -1.98
CA GLY A 193 18.34 -1.32 -0.52
C GLY A 193 18.34 0.10 0.04
N THR A 194 18.57 0.20 1.35
CA THR A 194 18.46 1.46 2.11
C THR A 194 19.41 2.53 1.58
N ALA A 195 20.64 2.17 1.24
CA ALA A 195 21.63 3.12 0.75
C ALA A 195 21.22 3.75 -0.60
N ALA A 196 20.72 2.95 -1.54
CA ALA A 196 20.24 3.44 -2.83
C ALA A 196 18.98 4.32 -2.66
N LEU A 197 18.04 3.89 -1.82
CA LEU A 197 16.85 4.67 -1.46
C LEU A 197 17.22 6.04 -0.88
N GLN A 198 18.14 6.08 0.08
CA GLN A 198 18.61 7.33 0.70
C GLN A 198 19.33 8.22 -0.32
N ALA A 199 20.24 7.65 -1.11
CA ALA A 199 21.03 8.40 -2.11
C ALA A 199 20.16 9.03 -3.20
N ALA A 200 19.07 8.37 -3.61
CA ALA A 200 18.12 8.91 -4.58
C ALA A 200 17.34 10.11 -4.03
N GLY A 201 17.15 10.19 -2.71
CA GLY A 201 16.24 11.12 -2.07
C GLY A 201 14.77 10.69 -2.22
N MET A 202 13.89 11.25 -1.39
CA MET A 202 12.51 10.78 -1.24
C MET A 202 11.73 10.76 -2.57
N GLU A 203 11.61 11.89 -3.26
CA GLU A 203 10.76 11.98 -4.45
C GLU A 203 11.30 11.15 -5.63
N PRO A 204 12.60 11.19 -6.00
CA PRO A 204 13.14 10.32 -7.02
C PRO A 204 13.03 8.83 -6.67
N ALA A 205 13.26 8.44 -5.41
CA ALA A 205 13.10 7.05 -4.98
C ALA A 205 11.65 6.57 -5.17
N LEU A 206 10.66 7.37 -4.77
CA LEU A 206 9.24 7.04 -4.94
C LEU A 206 8.85 6.94 -6.42
N GLN A 207 9.41 7.78 -7.29
CA GLN A 207 9.20 7.70 -8.74
C GLN A 207 9.84 6.44 -9.34
N GLN A 208 11.04 6.08 -8.90
CA GLN A 208 11.74 4.85 -9.34
C GLN A 208 11.06 3.57 -8.85
N LEU A 209 10.35 3.62 -7.71
CA LEU A 209 9.56 2.50 -7.19
C LEU A 209 8.20 2.34 -7.89
N ALA A 210 7.71 3.34 -8.63
CA ALA A 210 6.39 3.26 -9.27
C ALA A 210 6.24 2.03 -10.22
N PRO A 211 7.22 1.70 -11.09
CA PRO A 211 7.16 0.46 -11.88
C PRO A 211 7.18 -0.82 -11.04
N VAL A 212 7.89 -0.81 -9.91
CA VAL A 212 7.93 -1.95 -8.96
C VAL A 212 6.55 -2.16 -8.33
N GLN A 213 5.90 -1.07 -7.90
CA GLN A 213 4.54 -1.13 -7.39
C GLN A 213 3.57 -1.64 -8.45
N GLN A 214 3.65 -1.15 -9.69
CA GLN A 214 2.77 -1.61 -10.77
C GLN A 214 2.96 -3.10 -11.06
N ALA A 215 4.21 -3.58 -11.12
CA ALA A 215 4.50 -5.00 -11.26
C ALA A 215 3.92 -5.81 -10.09
N LEU A 216 4.04 -5.33 -8.86
CA LEU A 216 3.42 -5.99 -7.69
C LEU A 216 1.90 -6.06 -7.81
N LEU A 217 1.24 -4.96 -8.22
CA LEU A 217 -0.20 -4.92 -8.44
C LEU A 217 -0.64 -5.89 -9.54
N ASP A 218 0.12 -5.98 -10.64
CA ASP A 218 -0.11 -6.95 -11.72
C ASP A 218 0.02 -8.40 -11.23
N VAL A 219 1.05 -8.68 -10.44
CA VAL A 219 1.27 -10.02 -9.85
C VAL A 219 0.10 -10.40 -8.95
N LEU A 220 -0.34 -9.51 -8.05
CA LEU A 220 -1.47 -9.78 -7.18
C LEU A 220 -2.76 -10.02 -7.98
N ALA A 221 -3.01 -9.21 -9.01
CA ALA A 221 -4.15 -9.38 -9.90
C ALA A 221 -4.10 -10.73 -10.65
N SER A 222 -2.91 -11.18 -11.09
CA SER A 222 -2.74 -12.48 -11.75
C SER A 222 -3.09 -13.68 -10.84
N TYR A 223 -2.97 -13.50 -9.52
CA TYR A 223 -3.40 -14.46 -8.50
C TYR A 223 -4.82 -14.23 -7.99
N GLY A 224 -5.59 -13.32 -8.61
CA GLY A 224 -6.99 -13.04 -8.26
C GLY A 224 -7.20 -12.02 -7.15
N LEU A 225 -6.18 -11.23 -6.80
CA LEU A 225 -6.30 -10.10 -5.88
C LEU A 225 -6.05 -8.78 -6.62
N ASP A 226 -7.08 -8.26 -7.29
CA ASP A 226 -6.97 -7.00 -8.04
C ASP A 226 -7.16 -5.78 -7.11
N LEU A 227 -6.04 -5.32 -6.55
CA LEU A 227 -6.05 -4.13 -5.69
C LEU A 227 -6.31 -2.83 -6.45
N ARG A 228 -6.06 -2.77 -7.78
CA ARG A 228 -6.41 -1.58 -8.56
C ARG A 228 -7.92 -1.48 -8.73
N GLN A 229 -8.59 -2.61 -8.94
CA GLN A 229 -10.05 -2.66 -8.90
C GLN A 229 -10.57 -2.26 -7.51
N SER A 230 -9.99 -2.80 -6.43
CA SER A 230 -10.33 -2.41 -5.06
C SER A 230 -10.25 -0.89 -4.83
N LEU A 231 -9.18 -0.25 -5.29
CA LEU A 231 -8.99 1.20 -5.18
C LEU A 231 -9.93 1.98 -6.10
N ALA A 232 -10.19 1.50 -7.32
CA ALA A 232 -11.09 2.13 -8.28
C ALA A 232 -12.57 2.09 -7.83
N GLU A 233 -12.97 1.03 -7.14
CA GLU A 233 -14.32 0.82 -6.62
C GLU A 233 -14.49 1.35 -5.18
N LEU A 234 -13.47 2.04 -4.65
CA LEU A 234 -13.50 2.60 -3.31
C LEU A 234 -14.58 3.69 -3.20
N GLN A 235 -15.48 3.49 -2.25
CA GLN A 235 -16.54 4.42 -1.89
C GLN A 235 -16.20 5.12 -0.58
N VAL A 236 -16.42 6.43 -0.53
CA VAL A 236 -16.23 7.22 0.70
C VAL A 236 -17.46 8.08 0.92
N GLY A 237 -17.97 8.08 2.15
CA GLY A 237 -19.10 8.92 2.57
C GLY A 237 -18.80 9.65 3.87
N LEU A 238 -19.38 10.84 4.07
CA LEU A 238 -19.26 11.60 5.30
C LEU A 238 -20.24 11.07 6.35
N LEU A 239 -19.74 10.73 7.54
CA LEU A 239 -20.55 10.36 8.70
C LEU A 239 -20.80 11.56 9.62
N GLN A 240 -19.76 12.35 9.88
CA GLN A 240 -19.80 13.51 10.76
C GLN A 240 -18.76 14.54 10.34
N GLU A 241 -19.08 15.83 10.48
CA GLU A 241 -18.13 16.94 10.35
C GLU A 241 -18.35 17.90 11.53
N ASP A 242 -17.27 18.24 12.22
CA ASP A 242 -17.24 19.19 13.34
C ASP A 242 -16.01 20.09 13.22
N GLY A 243 -16.23 21.28 12.65
CA GLY A 243 -15.18 22.26 12.36
C GLY A 243 -14.07 21.70 11.46
N ASP A 244 -12.91 21.47 12.06
CA ASP A 244 -11.71 20.97 11.40
C ASP A 244 -11.51 19.45 11.58
N GLN A 245 -12.49 18.74 12.13
CA GLN A 245 -12.51 17.28 12.20
C GLN A 245 -13.67 16.73 11.37
N ALA A 246 -13.47 15.58 10.74
CA ALA A 246 -14.54 14.82 10.13
C ALA A 246 -14.32 13.31 10.32
N LEU A 247 -15.41 12.56 10.27
CA LEU A 247 -15.39 11.11 10.26
C LEU A 247 -16.01 10.67 8.94
N VAL A 248 -15.28 9.85 8.18
CA VAL A 248 -15.76 9.30 6.91
C VAL A 248 -15.85 7.79 6.99
N GLN A 249 -16.84 7.22 6.31
CA GLN A 249 -16.97 5.80 6.05
C GLN A 249 -16.27 5.48 4.73
N VAL A 250 -15.34 4.53 4.75
CA VAL A 250 -14.66 4.01 3.56
C VAL A 250 -15.10 2.57 3.33
N GLN A 251 -15.41 2.23 2.09
CA GLN A 251 -15.79 0.88 1.67
C GLN A 251 -15.09 0.51 0.36
N TYR A 252 -14.59 -0.70 0.24
CA TYR A 252 -13.98 -1.19 -0.99
C TYR A 252 -14.07 -2.72 -1.07
N PRO A 253 -14.11 -3.30 -2.28
CA PRO A 253 -14.08 -4.75 -2.43
C PRO A 253 -12.67 -5.27 -2.19
N LEU A 254 -12.53 -6.41 -1.51
CA LEU A 254 -11.28 -7.12 -1.34
C LEU A 254 -11.57 -8.63 -1.27
N ALA A 255 -10.92 -9.42 -2.11
CA ALA A 255 -11.04 -10.88 -2.11
C ALA A 255 -12.51 -11.39 -2.12
N GLY A 256 -13.39 -10.70 -2.86
CA GLY A 256 -14.81 -11.04 -2.99
C GLY A 256 -15.73 -10.58 -1.85
N GLU A 257 -15.23 -9.81 -0.88
CA GLU A 257 -16.02 -9.20 0.19
C GLU A 257 -15.86 -7.68 0.21
N THR A 258 -16.83 -6.96 0.77
CA THR A 258 -16.72 -5.51 1.00
C THR A 258 -16.09 -5.28 2.36
N VAL A 259 -14.90 -4.68 2.38
CA VAL A 259 -14.26 -4.19 3.61
C VAL A 259 -14.80 -2.80 3.92
N SER A 260 -15.08 -2.54 5.19
CA SER A 260 -15.70 -1.31 5.65
C SER A 260 -15.02 -0.79 6.92
N PHE A 261 -14.58 0.46 6.90
CA PHE A 261 -13.97 1.10 8.07
C PHE A 261 -14.21 2.61 8.12
N GLN A 262 -14.08 3.19 9.31
CA GLN A 262 -14.19 4.63 9.51
C GLN A 262 -12.80 5.25 9.60
N ALA A 263 -12.59 6.35 8.89
CA ALA A 263 -11.36 7.12 8.93
C ALA A 263 -11.62 8.51 9.53
N GLN A 264 -10.76 8.90 10.46
CA GLN A 264 -10.76 10.25 11.00
C GLN A 264 -10.00 11.18 10.05
N MET A 265 -10.58 12.34 9.80
CA MET A 265 -10.06 13.37 8.92
C MET A 265 -9.80 14.64 9.71
N ARG A 266 -8.74 15.36 9.37
CA ARG A 266 -8.41 16.65 9.95
C ARG A 266 -8.15 17.67 8.86
N ARG A 267 -8.71 18.87 9.02
CA ARG A 267 -8.43 20.02 8.18
C ARG A 267 -7.20 20.75 8.71
N VAL A 268 -6.21 20.97 7.85
CA VAL A 268 -5.01 21.76 8.14
C VAL A 268 -4.80 22.72 6.97
N ASP A 269 -4.72 24.01 7.24
CA ASP A 269 -4.57 25.06 6.22
C ASP A 269 -5.58 24.96 5.06
N GLY A 270 -6.84 24.66 5.41
CA GLY A 270 -7.94 24.55 4.45
C GLY A 270 -7.96 23.27 3.61
N ARG A 271 -7.07 22.30 3.86
CA ARG A 271 -7.05 21.00 3.18
C ARG A 271 -7.33 19.86 4.15
N TRP A 272 -8.04 18.84 3.68
CA TRP A 272 -8.35 17.65 4.47
C TRP A 272 -7.29 16.57 4.32
N TYR A 273 -6.90 15.97 5.44
CA TYR A 273 -5.93 14.88 5.50
C TYR A 273 -6.49 13.75 6.37
N MET A 274 -6.11 12.51 6.06
CA MET A 274 -6.34 11.41 7.00
C MET A 274 -5.52 11.63 8.27
N GLN A 275 -6.19 11.60 9.42
CA GLN A 275 -5.56 11.80 10.73
C GLN A 275 -4.37 10.85 10.94
N GLN A 276 -4.52 9.60 10.50
CA GLN A 276 -3.46 8.59 10.59
C GLN A 276 -2.20 8.99 9.80
N ASN A 277 -2.33 9.55 8.60
CA ASN A 277 -1.17 9.99 7.81
C ASN A 277 -0.40 11.11 8.53
N LEU A 278 -1.11 12.04 9.18
CA LEU A 278 -0.51 13.11 9.96
C LEU A 278 0.23 12.55 11.19
N GLU A 279 -0.36 11.59 11.88
CA GLU A 279 0.25 10.94 13.05
C GLU A 279 1.49 10.15 12.68
N ASP A 280 1.45 9.39 11.59
CA ASP A 280 2.57 8.56 11.14
C ASP A 280 3.73 9.42 10.61
N ALA A 281 3.43 10.53 9.93
CA ALA A 281 4.41 11.54 9.57
C ALA A 281 5.07 12.19 10.80
N GLN A 282 4.28 12.54 11.83
CA GLN A 282 4.81 13.10 13.07
C GLN A 282 5.71 12.10 13.80
N LYS A 283 5.32 10.82 13.87
CA LYS A 283 6.15 9.75 14.43
C LYS A 283 7.48 9.62 13.67
N ALA A 284 7.44 9.63 12.34
CA ALA A 284 8.65 9.55 11.52
C ALA A 284 9.59 10.74 11.77
N LEU A 285 9.05 11.96 11.86
CA LEU A 285 9.84 13.16 12.17
C LEU A 285 10.40 13.16 13.59
N ALA A 286 9.64 12.67 14.57
CA ALA A 286 10.10 12.53 15.95
C ALA A 286 11.22 11.49 16.08
N ALA A 287 11.06 10.33 15.41
CA ALA A 287 12.11 9.31 15.34
C ALA A 287 13.39 9.87 14.70
N ALA A 288 13.25 10.64 13.62
CA ALA A 288 14.39 11.28 12.97
C ALA A 288 15.09 12.30 13.87
N ALA A 289 14.33 13.14 14.59
CA ALA A 289 14.91 14.08 15.57
C ALA A 289 15.69 13.36 16.67
N ASN A 290 15.16 12.24 17.20
CA ASN A 290 15.84 11.44 18.21
C ASN A 290 17.13 10.82 17.67
N ALA A 291 17.13 10.29 16.44
CA ALA A 291 18.32 9.72 15.81
C ALA A 291 19.43 10.77 15.62
N ARG A 292 19.08 12.00 15.20
CA ARG A 292 20.04 13.11 15.13
C ARG A 292 20.63 13.45 16.49
N GLN A 293 19.79 13.53 17.52
CA GLN A 293 20.24 13.85 18.87
C GLN A 293 21.22 12.79 19.41
N GLN A 294 20.93 11.51 19.18
CA GLN A 294 21.82 10.41 19.55
C GLN A 294 23.18 10.51 18.85
N ARG A 295 23.20 10.74 17.53
CA ARG A 295 24.46 10.95 16.77
C ARG A 295 25.27 12.13 17.29
N GLN A 296 24.62 13.22 17.69
CA GLN A 296 25.30 14.39 18.29
C GLN A 296 25.92 14.08 19.66
N LEU A 297 25.24 13.28 20.50
CA LEU A 297 25.75 12.86 21.79
C LEU A 297 26.95 11.91 21.65
N GLU A 298 26.88 10.98 20.71
CA GLU A 298 27.98 10.04 20.40
C GLU A 298 29.20 10.76 19.81
N GLY A 299 28.98 11.71 18.89
CA GLY A 299 30.05 12.53 18.30
C GLY A 299 30.74 13.48 19.29
N ASN A 300 30.07 13.82 20.40
CA ASN A 300 30.60 14.67 21.46
C ASN A 300 31.16 13.89 22.67
N ALA A 301 31.18 12.56 22.63
CA ALA A 301 31.76 11.75 23.70
C ALA A 301 33.30 11.92 23.73
N PRO A 302 33.90 12.31 24.86
CA PRO A 302 35.35 12.44 24.95
C PRO A 302 36.02 11.08 24.71
N ALA A 303 37.06 11.06 23.88
CA ALA A 303 37.84 9.86 23.60
C ALA A 303 38.30 9.20 24.91
N PRO A 304 38.22 7.86 25.05
CA PRO A 304 38.70 7.20 26.25
C PRO A 304 40.17 7.56 26.46
N ALA A 305 40.48 8.13 27.62
CA ALA A 305 41.83 8.49 28.00
C ALA A 305 42.70 7.22 27.91
N ALA A 306 43.58 7.18 26.91
CA ALA A 306 44.58 6.12 26.79
C ALA A 306 45.36 6.07 28.10
N ALA A 307 45.39 4.89 28.71
CA ALA A 307 46.07 4.60 29.97
C ALA A 307 47.48 5.18 29.98
N GLN A 308 47.69 6.24 30.77
CA GLN A 308 49.01 6.79 31.11
C GLN A 308 49.62 6.09 32.35
N ASP A 309 49.05 4.98 32.82
CA ASP A 309 49.54 4.23 33.99
C ASP A 309 50.55 3.12 33.64
N ALA A 310 51.46 3.37 32.68
CA ALA A 310 52.57 2.47 32.37
C ALA A 310 53.96 3.03 32.73
N GLN A 311 54.05 4.12 33.49
CA GLN A 311 55.32 4.76 33.87
C GLN A 311 55.67 4.76 35.36
N MET A 312 54.87 4.11 36.24
CA MET A 312 55.22 3.93 37.66
C MET A 312 55.72 2.52 38.03
N ALA A 313 55.82 1.57 37.09
CA ALA A 313 56.31 0.21 37.35
C ALA A 313 57.67 -0.04 36.70
N SER A 314 58.67 0.80 37.00
CA SER A 314 60.08 0.51 36.76
C SER A 314 60.94 1.39 37.66
N ALA A 315 60.94 1.06 38.95
CA ALA A 315 62.08 1.33 39.84
C ALA A 315 62.47 -0.01 40.48
N PRO A 316 63.78 -0.31 40.59
CA PRO A 316 64.30 -1.60 41.05
C PRO A 316 64.01 -1.89 42.53
#